data_AF-A0A956HPW1-F1
#
_entry.id   AF-A0A956HPW1-F1
#
_cell.length_a   1.000
_cell.length_b   1.000
_cell.length_c   1.000
_cell.angle_alpha   90.00
_cell.angle_beta   90.00
_cell.angle_gamma   90.00
#
_symmetry.space_group_name_H-M   'P 1'
#
loop_
_entity.id
_entity.type
_entity.pdbx_description
1 polymer ?
#
loop_
_entity_poly.entity_id
_entity_poly.type
_entity_poly.pdbx_seq_one_letter_code
_entity_poly.pdbx_strand_id
1 'polypeptide(L)'
;MSTLTQRDIEHVFESLRKGLVPERGIDAFAVGVEKQRGELHRQLELARSGEGTIKFLRGGYGCGKTFIARLALLDAQAQGFATSFVVVSDNDLRFHRFDDVYRKVLTELGTASCPRGALGDILDRWIGRVEEGLVDGGEDEDAPGFDDKVRKRLDADLASLTGGRAPQDFIRVIQTIFELKQKGDAAEAGALTSWLCGSGNVAAAA
;
A
#
# COMPACT_ATOMS: atom_id res chain seq x y z
N MET A 1 -19.80 9.69 -11.69
CA MET A 1 -20.04 10.06 -10.28
C MET A 1 -20.29 8.78 -9.52
N SER A 2 -19.46 8.44 -8.54
CA SER A 2 -19.69 7.24 -7.73
C SER A 2 -20.98 7.43 -6.92
N THR A 3 -21.93 6.52 -7.06
CA THR A 3 -23.15 6.50 -6.25
C THR A 3 -22.78 6.16 -4.81
N LEU A 4 -22.82 7.17 -3.93
CA LEU A 4 -22.57 7.00 -2.50
C LEU A 4 -23.63 6.08 -1.89
N THR A 5 -23.20 5.14 -1.06
CA THR A 5 -24.14 4.33 -0.27
C THR A 5 -24.70 5.16 0.89
N GLN A 6 -25.83 4.75 1.46
CA GLN A 6 -26.37 5.41 2.67
C GLN A 6 -25.37 5.42 3.82
N ARG A 7 -24.57 4.35 3.96
CA ARG A 7 -23.49 4.25 4.94
C ARG A 7 -22.39 5.28 4.72
N ASP A 8 -22.02 5.56 3.46
CA ASP A 8 -21.02 6.57 3.14
C ASP A 8 -21.54 7.97 3.46
N ILE A 9 -22.82 8.24 3.17
CA ILE A 9 -23.48 9.51 3.49
C ILE A 9 -23.45 9.75 5.00
N GLU A 10 -23.86 8.77 5.81
CA GLU A 10 -23.82 8.85 7.28
C GLU A 10 -22.39 9.08 7.80
N HIS A 11 -21.39 8.37 7.25
CA HIS A 11 -20.00 8.55 7.62
C HIS A 11 -19.49 9.97 7.34
N VAL A 12 -19.85 10.55 6.20
CA VAL A 12 -19.51 11.93 5.84
C VAL A 12 -20.14 12.90 6.83
N PHE A 13 -21.45 12.80 7.09
CA PHE A 13 -22.14 13.72 8.02
C PHE A 13 -21.58 13.65 9.45
N GLU A 14 -21.33 12.45 9.99
CA GLU A 14 -20.78 12.30 11.34
C GLU A 14 -19.35 12.84 11.46
N SER A 15 -18.53 12.66 10.44
CA SER A 15 -17.16 13.20 10.40
C SER A 15 -17.17 14.72 10.36
N LEU A 16 -17.99 15.31 9.49
CA LEU A 16 -18.13 16.76 9.38
C LEU A 16 -18.69 17.39 10.65
N ARG A 17 -19.65 16.74 11.33
CA ARG A 17 -20.19 17.21 12.61
C ARG A 17 -19.11 17.32 13.70
N LYS A 18 -18.08 16.46 13.64
CA LYS A 18 -16.92 16.46 14.55
C LYS A 18 -15.80 17.41 14.10
N GLY A 19 -15.97 18.12 13.00
CA GLY A 19 -14.93 18.96 12.41
C GLY A 19 -13.77 18.17 11.80
N LEU A 20 -14.00 16.89 11.47
CA LEU A 20 -12.99 16.01 10.89
C LEU A 20 -13.21 15.87 9.38
N VAL A 21 -12.12 15.59 8.66
CA VAL A 21 -12.19 15.21 7.25
C VAL A 21 -12.53 13.71 7.17
N PRO A 22 -13.65 13.32 6.50
CA PRO A 22 -14.00 11.92 6.30
C PRO A 22 -12.88 11.14 5.62
N GLU A 23 -12.84 9.82 5.79
CA GLU A 23 -11.87 8.97 5.09
C GLU A 23 -12.38 8.49 3.73
N ARG A 24 -13.70 8.52 3.54
CA ARG A 24 -14.42 8.08 2.33
C ARG A 24 -15.49 9.10 1.96
N GLY A 25 -15.89 9.12 0.69
CA GLY A 25 -16.94 10.02 0.21
C GLY A 25 -16.52 11.50 0.12
N ILE A 26 -15.22 11.79 0.24
CA ILE A 26 -14.66 13.15 0.17
C ILE A 26 -14.95 13.79 -1.20
N ASP A 27 -14.89 13.00 -2.27
CA ASP A 27 -15.15 13.45 -3.64
C ASP A 27 -16.53 14.08 -3.84
N ALA A 28 -17.50 13.73 -2.99
CA ALA A 28 -18.88 14.20 -3.09
C ALA A 28 -19.02 15.71 -2.89
N PHE A 29 -18.07 16.32 -2.18
CA PHE A 29 -18.11 17.74 -1.82
C PHE A 29 -16.75 18.43 -2.03
N ALA A 30 -15.87 17.83 -2.86
CA ALA A 30 -14.59 18.39 -3.26
C ALA A 30 -14.76 19.50 -4.32
N VAL A 31 -15.32 20.64 -3.90
CA VAL A 31 -15.56 21.81 -4.75
C VAL A 31 -14.47 22.87 -4.59
N GLY A 32 -14.11 23.57 -5.67
CA GLY A 32 -13.16 24.70 -5.62
C GLY A 32 -11.69 24.29 -5.44
N VAL A 33 -11.39 23.01 -5.66
CA VAL A 33 -10.05 22.41 -5.51
C VAL A 33 -9.48 21.92 -6.85
N GLU A 34 -10.08 22.32 -7.97
CA GLU A 34 -9.80 21.80 -9.31
C GLU A 34 -8.35 22.07 -9.71
N LYS A 35 -7.82 23.25 -9.37
CA LYS A 35 -6.42 23.60 -9.63
C LYS A 35 -5.45 22.70 -8.87
N GLN A 36 -5.72 22.46 -7.57
CA GLN A 36 -4.89 21.62 -6.72
C GLN A 36 -4.99 20.15 -7.14
N ARG A 37 -6.20 19.67 -7.41
CA ARG A 37 -6.46 18.31 -7.90
C ARG A 37 -5.78 18.06 -9.25
N GLY A 38 -5.81 19.04 -10.16
CA GLY A 38 -5.11 18.98 -11.43
C GLY A 38 -3.58 18.83 -11.27
N GLU A 39 -2.96 19.56 -10.33
CA GLU A 39 -1.54 19.36 -10.03
C GLU A 39 -1.27 17.98 -9.39
N LEU A 40 -2.16 17.50 -8.51
CA LEU A 40 -2.04 16.15 -7.94
C LEU A 40 -2.08 15.08 -9.02
N HIS A 41 -3.01 15.17 -9.98
CA HIS A 41 -3.07 14.26 -11.12
C HIS A 41 -1.81 14.33 -11.97
N ARG A 42 -1.26 15.52 -12.21
CA ARG A 42 0.03 15.67 -12.89
C ARG A 42 1.17 14.98 -12.13
N GLN A 43 1.19 15.04 -10.79
CA GLN A 43 2.18 14.31 -9.99
C GLN A 43 2.01 12.79 -10.07
N LEU A 44 0.77 12.29 -10.08
CA LEU A 44 0.50 10.86 -10.26
C LEU A 44 0.93 10.35 -11.64
N GLU A 45 0.75 11.18 -12.68
CA GLU A 45 1.23 10.86 -14.03
C GLU A 45 2.76 10.73 -14.08
N LEU A 46 3.49 11.65 -13.44
CA LEU A 46 4.95 11.56 -13.32
C LEU A 46 5.39 10.31 -12.54
N ALA A 47 4.66 9.97 -11.46
CA ALA A 47 4.92 8.74 -10.71
C ALA A 47 4.74 7.49 -11.58
N ARG A 48 3.73 7.49 -12.46
CA ARG A 48 3.49 6.39 -13.40
C ARG A 48 4.60 6.26 -14.45
N SER A 49 5.24 7.36 -14.85
CA SER A 49 6.40 7.33 -15.76
C SER A 49 7.73 6.99 -15.06
N GLY A 50 7.72 6.64 -13.77
CA GLY A 50 8.90 6.26 -13.02
C GLY A 50 9.64 7.42 -12.36
N GLU A 51 9.05 8.62 -12.31
CA GLU A 51 9.64 9.79 -11.65
C GLU A 51 9.10 9.99 -10.22
N GLY A 52 9.99 10.30 -9.28
CA GLY A 52 9.64 10.62 -7.90
C GLY A 52 9.75 12.13 -7.63
N THR A 53 8.77 12.69 -6.93
CA THR A 53 8.70 14.13 -6.61
C THR A 53 8.14 14.35 -5.22
N ILE A 54 8.45 15.50 -4.62
CA ILE A 54 7.96 15.90 -3.31
C ILE A 54 7.26 17.25 -3.44
N LYS A 55 6.07 17.36 -2.83
CA LYS A 55 5.28 18.59 -2.80
C LYS A 55 4.93 18.97 -1.37
N PHE A 56 5.06 20.26 -1.08
CA PHE A 56 4.72 20.84 0.21
C PHE A 56 3.43 21.64 0.08
N LEU A 57 2.40 21.28 0.84
CA LEU A 57 1.16 22.06 0.94
C LEU A 57 1.23 22.98 2.16
N ARG A 58 1.33 24.29 1.92
CA ARG A 58 1.39 25.32 2.97
C ARG A 58 0.13 26.18 2.96
N GLY A 59 -0.36 26.52 4.15
CA GLY A 59 -1.52 27.40 4.33
C GLY A 59 -1.94 27.49 5.80
N GLY A 60 -2.81 28.44 6.13
CA GLY A 60 -3.30 28.67 7.49
C GLY A 60 -4.11 27.49 8.06
N TYR A 61 -4.41 27.52 9.36
CA TYR A 61 -5.30 26.53 9.97
C TYR A 61 -6.70 26.59 9.30
N GLY A 62 -7.32 25.43 9.09
CA GLY A 62 -8.65 25.35 8.46
C GLY A 62 -8.71 25.54 6.94
N CYS A 63 -7.60 25.82 6.25
CA CYS A 63 -7.62 26.06 4.79
C CYS A 63 -7.71 24.79 3.92
N GLY A 64 -8.09 23.64 4.49
CA GLY A 64 -8.28 22.40 3.72
C GLY A 64 -7.02 21.58 3.39
N LYS A 65 -5.87 21.80 4.05
CA LYS A 65 -4.64 21.00 3.77
C LYS A 65 -4.86 19.49 3.96
N THR A 66 -5.41 19.10 5.10
CA THR A 66 -5.72 17.70 5.40
C THR A 66 -6.76 17.14 4.44
N PHE A 67 -7.71 17.99 4.02
CA PHE A 67 -8.70 17.64 3.01
C PHE A 67 -8.04 17.29 1.67
N ILE A 68 -7.18 18.17 1.14
CA ILE A 68 -6.45 17.93 -0.10
C ILE A 68 -5.55 16.70 0.01
N ALA A 69 -4.87 16.51 1.14
CA ALA A 69 -4.02 15.35 1.34
C ALA A 69 -4.83 14.04 1.30
N ARG A 70 -5.98 13.97 1.98
CA ARG A 70 -6.86 12.78 1.91
C ARG A 70 -7.48 12.59 0.52
N LEU A 71 -7.86 13.66 -0.16
CA LEU A 71 -8.35 13.60 -1.54
C LEU A 71 -7.29 13.03 -2.48
N ALA A 72 -6.02 13.43 -2.31
CA ALA A 72 -4.90 12.90 -3.09
C ALA A 72 -4.75 11.38 -2.91
N LEU A 73 -4.95 10.87 -1.70
CA LEU A 73 -4.91 9.43 -1.44
C LEU A 73 -6.02 8.68 -2.17
N LEU A 74 -7.26 9.19 -2.11
CA LEU A 74 -8.39 8.57 -2.80
C LEU A 74 -8.18 8.56 -4.32
N ASP A 75 -7.73 9.67 -4.89
CA ASP A 75 -7.41 9.78 -6.32
C ASP A 75 -6.30 8.82 -6.74
N ALA A 76 -5.27 8.68 -5.92
CA ALA A 76 -4.17 7.76 -6.17
C ALA A 76 -4.64 6.29 -6.11
N GLN A 77 -5.40 5.91 -5.07
CA GLN A 77 -5.94 4.56 -4.93
C GLN A 77 -6.89 4.20 -6.06
N ALA A 78 -7.73 5.14 -6.51
CA ALA A 78 -8.61 4.95 -7.67
C ALA A 78 -7.84 4.70 -8.97
N GLN A 79 -6.59 5.16 -9.06
CA GLN A 79 -5.67 4.91 -10.17
C GLN A 79 -4.75 3.70 -9.95
N GLY A 80 -4.97 2.90 -8.89
CA GLY A 80 -4.20 1.69 -8.61
C GLY A 80 -2.90 1.90 -7.85
N PHE A 81 -2.64 3.10 -7.32
CA PHE A 81 -1.46 3.34 -6.48
C PHE A 81 -1.66 2.78 -5.06
N ALA A 82 -0.57 2.33 -4.45
CA ALA A 82 -0.49 2.15 -3.00
C ALA A 82 -0.15 3.49 -2.33
N THR A 83 -0.78 3.76 -1.19
CA THR A 83 -0.66 5.05 -0.49
C THR A 83 -0.49 4.84 1.01
N SER A 84 0.14 5.79 1.70
CA SER A 84 0.20 5.79 3.17
C SER A 84 -0.07 7.19 3.72
N PHE A 85 -0.96 7.30 4.71
CA PHE A 85 -1.26 8.56 5.39
C PHE A 85 -0.66 8.56 6.79
N VAL A 86 0.37 9.38 6.98
CA VAL A 86 1.13 9.40 8.23
C VAL A 86 1.08 10.79 8.87
N VAL A 87 0.64 10.85 10.13
CA VAL A 87 0.65 12.07 10.93
C VAL A 87 1.93 12.11 11.76
N VAL A 88 2.77 13.11 11.50
CA VAL A 88 3.98 13.36 12.28
C VAL A 88 3.62 14.19 13.50
N SER A 89 3.93 13.68 14.69
CA SER A 89 3.75 14.39 15.96
C SER A 89 4.70 13.85 17.01
N ASP A 90 5.13 14.67 17.98
CA ASP A 90 6.08 14.26 19.02
C ASP A 90 5.58 13.11 19.91
N ASN A 91 4.26 12.93 19.98
CA ASN A 91 3.58 11.92 20.80
C ASN A 91 3.33 10.59 20.06
N ASP A 92 3.36 10.57 18.73
CA ASP A 92 3.07 9.35 17.93
C ASP A 92 4.28 8.99 17.06
N LEU A 93 4.66 9.86 16.12
CA LEU A 93 5.73 9.61 15.18
C LEU A 93 6.78 10.71 15.21
N ARG A 94 7.94 10.37 15.77
CA ARG A 94 9.14 11.21 15.76
C ARG A 94 9.88 11.04 14.44
N PHE A 95 9.85 12.08 13.60
CA PHE A 95 10.41 12.02 12.24
C PHE A 95 11.93 11.72 12.19
N HIS A 96 12.67 11.95 13.28
CA HIS A 96 14.11 11.63 13.36
C HIS A 96 14.39 10.14 13.59
N ARG A 97 13.39 9.32 13.93
CA ARG A 97 13.52 7.87 14.10
C ARG A 97 13.01 7.16 12.86
N PHE A 98 13.90 6.91 11.91
CA PHE A 98 13.51 6.34 10.62
C PHE A 98 12.85 4.96 10.73
N ASP A 99 13.20 4.16 11.74
CA ASP A 99 12.55 2.87 11.99
C ASP A 99 11.06 3.05 12.32
N ASP A 100 10.73 4.07 13.12
CA ASP A 100 9.33 4.39 13.46
C ASP A 100 8.60 4.93 12.22
N VAL A 101 9.26 5.73 11.38
CA VAL A 101 8.70 6.24 10.13
C VAL A 101 8.38 5.10 9.17
N TYR A 102 9.35 4.20 8.96
CA TYR A 102 9.19 3.03 8.11
C TYR A 102 8.03 2.14 8.59
N ARG A 103 8.02 1.79 9.89
CA ARG A 103 6.96 0.99 10.50
C ARG A 103 5.60 1.65 10.32
N LYS A 104 5.49 2.96 10.58
CA LYS A 104 4.23 3.69 10.45
C LYS A 104 3.77 3.73 8.99
N VAL A 105 4.68 3.97 8.05
CA VAL A 105 4.36 3.98 6.61
C VAL A 105 3.81 2.63 6.16
N LEU A 106 4.44 1.52 6.55
CA LEU A 106 3.99 0.18 6.18
C LEU A 106 2.72 -0.26 6.90
N THR A 107 2.53 0.15 8.16
CA THR A 107 1.29 -0.11 8.91
C THR A 107 0.10 0.64 8.28
N GLU A 108 0.33 1.88 7.86
CA GLU A 108 -0.67 2.73 7.20
C GLU A 108 -0.71 2.54 5.67
N LEU A 109 0.05 1.57 5.12
CA LEU A 109 0.05 1.27 3.71
C LEU A 109 -1.33 0.72 3.32
N GLY A 110 -1.95 1.36 2.33
CA GLY A 110 -3.27 1.02 1.84
C GLY A 110 -3.34 0.98 0.32
N THR A 111 -4.20 0.13 -0.19
CA THR A 111 -4.60 0.01 -1.60
C THR A 111 -6.12 0.21 -1.71
N ALA A 112 -6.65 0.25 -2.94
CA ALA A 112 -8.09 0.37 -3.16
C ALA A 112 -8.91 -0.77 -2.52
N SER A 113 -8.29 -1.94 -2.34
CA SER A 113 -8.91 -3.15 -1.79
C SER A 113 -8.60 -3.40 -0.31
N CYS A 114 -7.45 -2.94 0.17
CA CYS A 114 -7.01 -3.12 1.55
C CYS A 114 -6.64 -1.74 2.12
N PRO A 115 -7.54 -1.09 2.89
CA PRO A 115 -7.32 0.30 3.31
C PRO A 115 -6.11 0.55 4.21
N ARG A 116 -5.63 -0.47 4.93
CA ARG A 116 -4.50 -0.42 5.88
C ARG A 116 -3.80 -1.76 5.97
N GLY A 117 -2.49 -1.76 6.25
CA GLY A 117 -1.69 -2.98 6.39
C GLY A 117 -1.59 -3.80 5.10
N ALA A 118 -1.62 -3.14 3.94
CA ALA A 118 -1.81 -3.80 2.65
C ALA A 118 -0.59 -4.60 2.13
N LEU A 119 0.54 -4.63 2.83
CA LEU A 119 1.74 -5.33 2.34
C LEU A 119 1.47 -6.82 2.08
N GLY A 120 0.79 -7.50 3.01
CA GLY A 120 0.42 -8.92 2.83
C GLY A 120 -0.47 -9.13 1.61
N ASP A 121 -1.55 -8.34 1.49
CA ASP A 121 -2.49 -8.36 0.34
C ASP A 121 -1.77 -8.08 -0.99
N ILE A 122 -0.80 -7.16 -1.02
CA ILE A 122 0.02 -6.86 -2.19
C ILE A 122 0.87 -8.07 -2.59
N LEU A 123 1.52 -8.72 -1.62
CA LEU A 123 2.34 -9.90 -1.87
C LEU A 123 1.49 -11.07 -2.37
N ASP A 124 0.33 -11.32 -1.73
CA ASP A 124 -0.59 -12.39 -2.14
C ASP A 124 -1.07 -12.23 -3.59
N ARG A 125 -1.50 -11.02 -3.96
CA ARG A 125 -1.93 -10.74 -5.34
C ARG A 125 -0.80 -10.83 -6.35
N TRP A 126 0.41 -10.50 -5.95
CA TRP A 126 1.55 -10.61 -6.84
C TRP A 126 1.93 -12.08 -7.06
N ILE A 127 1.94 -12.90 -6.00
CA ILE A 127 2.12 -14.35 -6.10
C ILE A 127 1.04 -14.97 -6.98
N GLY A 128 -0.24 -14.67 -6.73
CA GLY A 128 -1.35 -15.19 -7.53
C GLY A 128 -1.24 -14.81 -9.02
N ARG A 129 -0.83 -13.57 -9.34
CA ARG A 129 -0.59 -13.17 -10.74
C ARG A 129 0.57 -13.93 -11.39
N VAL A 130 1.57 -14.31 -10.61
CA VAL A 130 2.70 -15.11 -11.11
C VAL A 130 2.26 -16.55 -11.37
N GLU A 131 1.46 -17.13 -10.47
CA GLU A 131 0.86 -18.47 -10.64
C GLU A 131 -0.06 -18.51 -11.87
N GLU A 132 -1.03 -17.59 -11.96
CA GLU A 132 -1.92 -17.43 -13.11
C GLU A 132 -1.14 -17.29 -14.43
N GLY A 133 -0.09 -16.45 -14.43
CA GLY A 133 0.74 -16.25 -15.62
C GLY A 133 1.53 -17.48 -16.06
N LEU A 134 1.86 -18.40 -15.15
CA LEU A 134 2.49 -19.68 -15.49
C LEU A 134 1.47 -20.66 -16.06
N VAL A 135 0.28 -20.74 -15.45
CA VAL A 135 -0.83 -21.58 -15.93
C VAL A 135 -1.27 -21.17 -17.34
N ASP A 136 -1.44 -19.87 -17.59
CA ASP A 136 -1.73 -19.32 -18.92
C ASP A 136 -0.61 -19.62 -19.94
N GLY A 137 0.62 -19.80 -19.46
CA GLY A 137 1.78 -20.24 -20.24
C GLY A 137 1.78 -21.73 -20.59
N GLY A 138 0.79 -22.49 -20.14
CA GLY A 138 0.65 -23.93 -20.37
C GLY A 138 1.32 -24.80 -19.31
N GLU A 139 1.71 -24.23 -18.17
CA GLU A 139 2.19 -25.00 -17.03
C GLU A 139 1.03 -25.65 -16.27
N ASP A 140 1.26 -26.87 -15.77
CA ASP A 140 0.30 -27.60 -14.96
C ASP A 140 0.50 -27.22 -13.48
N GLU A 141 -0.55 -26.66 -12.87
CA GLU A 141 -0.60 -26.22 -11.47
C GLU A 141 -0.39 -27.40 -10.50
N ASP A 142 -0.88 -28.58 -10.87
CA ASP A 142 -0.78 -29.80 -10.05
C ASP A 142 0.58 -30.51 -10.20
N ALA A 143 1.47 -30.00 -11.06
CA ALA A 143 2.77 -30.61 -11.29
C ALA A 143 3.69 -30.44 -10.06
N PRO A 144 4.43 -31.48 -9.63
CA PRO A 144 5.33 -31.41 -8.46
C PRO A 144 6.43 -30.34 -8.53
N GLY A 145 6.69 -29.76 -9.70
CA GLY A 145 7.69 -28.70 -9.91
C GLY A 145 7.10 -27.31 -10.13
N PHE A 146 5.79 -27.13 -9.98
CA PHE A 146 5.12 -25.85 -10.22
C PHE A 146 5.61 -24.76 -9.26
N ASP A 147 5.65 -25.03 -7.96
CA ASP A 147 6.16 -24.11 -6.93
C ASP A 147 7.61 -23.65 -7.20
N ASP A 148 8.45 -24.54 -7.71
CA ASP A 148 9.82 -24.21 -8.09
C ASP A 148 9.87 -23.24 -9.27
N LYS A 149 8.93 -23.35 -10.22
CA LYS A 149 8.79 -22.41 -11.34
C LYS A 149 8.26 -21.07 -10.86
N VAL A 150 7.26 -21.06 -9.97
CA VAL A 150 6.75 -19.85 -9.31
C VAL A 150 7.88 -19.12 -8.60
N ARG A 151 8.66 -19.82 -7.77
CA ARG A 151 9.81 -19.24 -7.05
C ARG A 151 10.86 -18.64 -7.98
N LYS A 152 11.23 -19.34 -9.06
CA LYS A 152 12.16 -18.80 -10.07
C LYS A 152 11.60 -17.56 -10.75
N ARG A 153 10.29 -17.53 -11.02
CA ARG A 153 9.63 -16.39 -11.64
C ARG A 153 9.57 -15.19 -10.69
N LEU A 154 9.26 -15.41 -9.41
CA LEU A 154 9.29 -14.37 -8.36
C LEU A 154 10.68 -13.74 -8.25
N ASP A 155 11.74 -14.55 -8.26
CA ASP A 155 13.12 -14.06 -8.22
C ASP A 155 13.48 -13.21 -9.45
N ALA A 156 13.11 -13.68 -10.65
CA ALA A 156 13.32 -12.93 -11.88
C ALA A 156 12.55 -11.60 -11.90
N ASP A 157 11.30 -11.60 -11.44
CA ASP A 157 10.47 -10.40 -11.32
C ASP A 157 11.07 -9.42 -10.30
N LEU A 158 11.53 -9.88 -9.13
CA LEU A 158 12.20 -9.03 -8.13
C LEU A 158 13.50 -8.42 -8.66
N ALA A 159 14.32 -9.22 -9.34
CA ALA A 159 15.54 -8.74 -9.97
C ALA A 159 15.23 -7.66 -11.03
N SER A 160 14.20 -7.87 -11.85
CA SER A 160 13.75 -6.92 -12.86
C SER A 160 13.21 -5.62 -12.24
N LEU A 161 12.25 -5.72 -11.31
CA LEU A 161 11.58 -4.58 -10.69
C LEU A 161 12.52 -3.72 -9.85
N THR A 162 13.51 -4.32 -9.21
CA THR A 162 14.48 -3.59 -8.37
C THR A 162 15.74 -3.17 -9.12
N GLY A 163 15.86 -3.52 -10.40
CA GLY A 163 17.10 -3.35 -11.18
C GLY A 163 18.29 -4.07 -10.55
N GLY A 164 18.05 -5.21 -9.90
CA GLY A 164 19.04 -6.02 -9.19
C GLY A 164 19.58 -5.41 -7.90
N ARG A 165 18.92 -4.38 -7.35
CA ARG A 165 19.39 -3.65 -6.16
C ARG A 165 18.73 -4.11 -4.86
N ALA A 166 17.75 -5.01 -4.92
CA ALA A 166 17.12 -5.56 -3.73
C ALA A 166 18.17 -6.27 -2.85
N PRO A 167 18.16 -6.03 -1.52
CA PRO A 167 18.97 -6.83 -0.60
C PRO A 167 18.62 -8.32 -0.70
N GLN A 168 19.64 -9.18 -0.64
CA GLN A 168 19.44 -10.64 -0.71
C GLN A 168 18.53 -11.16 0.41
N ASP A 169 18.64 -10.58 1.62
CA ASP A 169 17.78 -10.94 2.75
C ASP A 169 16.31 -10.63 2.48
N PHE A 170 16.02 -9.53 1.77
CA PHE A 170 14.65 -9.18 1.39
C PHE A 170 14.08 -10.23 0.43
N ILE A 171 14.84 -10.60 -0.61
CA ILE A 171 14.42 -11.65 -1.57
C ILE A 171 14.17 -12.96 -0.84
N ARG A 172 15.09 -13.35 0.06
CA ARG A 172 14.98 -14.58 0.85
C ARG A 172 13.71 -14.59 1.70
N VAL A 173 13.38 -13.49 2.40
CA VAL A 173 12.18 -13.44 3.22
C VAL A 173 10.91 -13.57 2.38
N ILE A 174 10.84 -12.93 1.21
CA ILE A 174 9.71 -13.09 0.29
C ILE A 174 9.56 -14.54 -0.17
N GLN A 175 10.66 -15.22 -0.52
CA GLN A 175 10.64 -16.63 -0.89
C GLN A 175 10.17 -17.52 0.28
N THR A 176 10.65 -17.27 1.50
CA THR A 176 10.22 -18.00 2.70
C THR A 176 8.72 -17.78 2.97
N ILE A 177 8.21 -16.56 2.80
CA ILE A 177 6.78 -16.27 2.94
C ILE A 177 5.96 -17.10 1.95
N PHE A 178 6.40 -17.20 0.70
CA PHE A 178 5.75 -18.05 -0.31
C PHE A 178 5.78 -19.53 0.11
N GLU A 179 6.95 -20.06 0.49
CA GLU A 179 7.09 -21.47 0.91
C GLU A 179 6.21 -21.81 2.13
N LEU A 180 6.11 -20.91 3.11
CA LEU A 180 5.25 -21.08 4.28
C LEU A 180 3.77 -21.08 3.89
N LYS A 181 3.37 -20.23 2.94
CA LYS A 181 1.99 -20.21 2.42
C LYS A 181 1.62 -21.51 1.71
N GLN A 182 2.50 -22.07 0.87
CA GLN A 182 2.26 -23.38 0.23
C GLN A 182 2.18 -24.53 1.23
N LYS A 183 2.91 -24.44 2.36
CA LYS A 183 2.80 -25.40 3.46
C LYS A 183 1.55 -25.22 4.34
N GLY A 184 0.76 -24.18 4.11
CA GLY A 184 -0.40 -23.82 4.93
C GLY A 184 -0.05 -23.16 6.26
N ASP A 185 1.21 -22.74 6.47
CA ASP A 185 1.67 -22.07 7.68
C ASP A 185 1.44 -20.55 7.60
N ALA A 186 0.17 -20.17 7.70
CA ALA A 186 -0.24 -18.76 7.61
C ALA A 186 0.26 -17.92 8.80
N ALA A 187 0.48 -18.55 9.96
CA ALA A 187 0.93 -17.84 11.16
C ALA A 187 2.36 -17.33 10.98
N GLU A 188 3.26 -18.20 10.52
CA GLU A 188 4.66 -17.85 10.34
C GLU A 188 4.87 -16.92 9.14
N ALA A 189 4.13 -17.13 8.05
CA ALA A 189 4.11 -16.20 6.91
C ALA A 189 3.64 -14.78 7.33
N GLY A 190 2.64 -14.72 8.23
CA GLY A 190 2.16 -13.47 8.82
C GLY A 190 3.20 -12.81 9.74
N ALA A 191 3.96 -13.60 10.49
CA ALA A 191 5.05 -13.12 11.35
C ALA A 191 6.18 -12.49 10.51
N LEU A 192 6.61 -13.15 9.44
CA LEU A 192 7.61 -12.60 8.50
C LEU A 192 7.11 -11.33 7.79
N THR A 193 5.84 -11.29 7.39
CA THR A 193 5.25 -10.08 6.81
C THR A 193 5.25 -8.93 7.84
N SER A 194 4.93 -9.23 9.10
CA SER A 194 4.97 -8.26 10.19
C SER A 194 6.40 -7.79 10.50
N TRP A 195 7.38 -8.68 10.38
CA TRP A 195 8.81 -8.36 10.48
C TRP A 195 9.26 -7.43 9.36
N LEU A 196 8.88 -7.71 8.11
CA LEU A 196 9.12 -6.81 6.97
C LEU A 196 8.49 -5.43 7.19
N CYS A 197 7.33 -5.36 7.85
CA CYS A 197 6.69 -4.11 8.26
C CYS A 197 7.42 -3.38 9.40
N GLY A 198 8.54 -3.92 9.90
CA GLY A 198 9.33 -3.35 10.99
C GLY A 198 8.67 -3.50 12.36
N SER A 199 7.68 -4.38 12.53
CA SER A 199 7.03 -4.59 13.83
C SER A 199 8.02 -5.14 14.86
N GLY A 200 7.94 -4.67 16.11
CA GLY A 200 8.79 -5.14 17.21
C GLY A 200 8.26 -6.40 17.91
N ASN A 201 7.08 -6.90 17.48
CA ASN A 201 6.35 -7.98 18.14
C ASN A 201 6.37 -9.28 17.31
N VAL A 202 7.48 -9.57 16.67
CA VAL A 202 7.66 -10.82 15.91
C VAL A 202 8.23 -11.87 16.86
N ALA A 203 7.69 -13.09 16.82
CA ALA A 203 8.22 -14.18 17.63
C ALA A 203 9.69 -14.42 17.29
N ALA A 204 10.54 -14.65 18.31
CA ALA A 204 11.97 -14.85 18.14
C ALA A 204 12.35 -16.12 17.33
N ALA A 205 11.36 -16.94 16.98
CA ALA A 205 11.51 -18.16 16.21
C ALA A 205 11.26 -17.98 14.70
N ALA A 206 10.79 -16.80 14.26
CA ALA A 206 10.50 -16.46 12.86
C ALA A 206 11.73 -16.09 12.04
#